data_AF-A0A934DBT7-F1
#
_entry.id   AF-A0A934DBT7-F1
#
_cell.length_a   1.000
_cell.length_b   1.000
_cell.length_c   1.000
_cell.angle_alpha   90.00
_cell.angle_beta   90.00
_cell.angle_gamma   90.00
#
_symmetry.space_group_name_H-M   'P 1'
#
loop_
_entity.id
_entity.type
_entity.pdbx_description
1 polymer ?
#
loop_
_entity_poly.entity_id
_entity_poly.type
_entity_poly.pdbx_seq_one_letter_code
_entity_poly.pdbx_strand_id
1 'polypeptide(L)'
;MSVGVACLAACAHVFAQSSVNNSGASGAQFLSIGVGARAMGMGGAYTTVANDPTALYWNPAGITRAKGIEFLAAHTNWAADISHYFAGATVPLTSQLTVGAGAIVLSSGEIEITTVEQPRGTGETYEARDLAAVAALAWAATEQLTFGVTFKYIHQEISSLASSGVAFDAGVQFNTEFHSVQVALSVSNLGAQRGFSGKELEFQQTPPYPGAEPIRAAYYNTPFSLPLTYRAGICAEMFEVINGIAGDQRFLVAVDLEQTSDNLEKFHGGMEYAWHELFFVRTGYIFNAAELGINFGFGVRWILYSMTMFADYAYSDLGRFMAGHRFSVGLGL
;
A
#
# COMPACT_ATOMS: atom_id res chain seq x y z
N MET A 1 15.38 37.40 1.76
CA MET A 1 14.39 36.79 0.85
C MET A 1 15.02 36.64 -0.53
N SER A 2 15.65 35.50 -0.82
CA SER A 2 16.09 35.12 -2.18
C SER A 2 16.89 33.81 -2.24
N VAL A 3 17.26 33.18 -1.11
CA VAL A 3 18.07 31.95 -1.11
C VAL A 3 17.24 30.67 -0.93
N GLY A 4 16.03 30.75 -0.37
CA GLY A 4 15.20 29.58 -0.05
C GLY A 4 14.46 28.93 -1.24
N VAL A 5 14.21 29.68 -2.32
CA VAL A 5 13.45 29.19 -3.49
C VAL A 5 14.35 28.44 -4.49
N ALA A 6 15.66 28.70 -4.47
CA ALA A 6 16.61 28.04 -5.38
C ALA A 6 16.92 26.58 -4.98
N CYS A 7 16.81 26.21 -3.69
CA CYS A 7 17.06 24.84 -3.24
C CYS A 7 15.92 23.86 -3.57
N LEU A 8 14.66 24.33 -3.58
CA LEU A 8 13.50 23.51 -3.95
C LEU A 8 13.48 23.19 -5.46
N ALA A 9 13.99 24.08 -6.30
CA ALA A 9 14.14 23.83 -7.74
C ALA A 9 15.36 22.93 -8.06
N ALA A 10 16.43 22.99 -7.26
CA ALA A 10 17.63 22.18 -7.48
C ALA A 10 17.44 20.70 -7.14
N CYS A 11 16.57 20.34 -6.19
CA CYS A 11 16.22 18.94 -5.90
C CYS A 11 15.35 18.31 -6.99
N ALA A 12 14.56 19.10 -7.73
CA ALA A 12 13.71 18.62 -8.82
C ALA A 12 14.50 18.20 -10.08
N HIS A 13 15.78 18.55 -10.19
CA HIS A 13 16.61 18.21 -11.36
C HIS A 13 17.52 17.00 -11.15
N VAL A 14 17.59 16.44 -9.94
CA VAL A 14 18.41 15.25 -9.65
C VAL A 14 17.67 13.93 -9.92
N PHE A 15 16.34 13.96 -10.06
CA PHE A 15 15.53 12.76 -10.36
C PHE A 15 15.14 12.59 -11.83
N ALA A 16 15.54 13.50 -12.72
CA ALA A 16 15.35 13.34 -14.15
C ALA A 16 16.45 12.45 -14.78
N GLN A 17 16.65 11.25 -14.23
CA GLN A 17 17.39 10.19 -14.94
C GLN A 17 16.38 9.32 -15.68
N SER A 18 16.49 9.33 -17.02
CA SER A 18 15.85 8.45 -17.99
C SER A 18 15.14 7.23 -17.38
N SER A 19 13.81 7.31 -17.31
CA SER A 19 12.95 6.18 -16.98
C SER A 19 13.06 5.15 -18.10
N VAL A 20 13.97 4.17 -17.93
CA VAL A 20 13.85 2.91 -18.66
C VAL A 20 12.53 2.32 -18.19
N ASN A 21 11.53 2.32 -19.08
CA ASN A 21 10.18 1.90 -18.77
C ASN A 21 10.14 0.36 -18.59
N ASN A 22 10.49 -0.10 -17.38
CA ASN A 22 10.41 -1.48 -16.94
C ASN A 22 9.00 -1.79 -16.38
N SER A 23 7.96 -1.29 -17.05
CA SER A 23 6.56 -1.47 -16.62
C SER A 23 6.25 -2.95 -16.44
N GLY A 24 5.84 -3.35 -15.23
CA GLY A 24 5.49 -4.73 -14.90
C GLY A 24 6.66 -5.71 -14.80
N ALA A 25 7.91 -5.24 -14.72
CA ALA A 25 9.08 -6.13 -14.58
C ALA A 25 9.31 -6.65 -13.15
N SER A 26 8.55 -6.16 -12.16
CA SER A 26 8.64 -6.63 -10.77
C SER A 26 7.57 -7.69 -10.48
N GLY A 27 7.88 -8.64 -9.59
CA GLY A 27 6.89 -9.59 -9.07
C GLY A 27 6.23 -9.08 -7.79
N ALA A 28 5.40 -9.87 -7.12
CA ALA A 28 4.67 -9.44 -5.91
C ALA A 28 3.88 -8.13 -6.06
N GLN A 29 3.21 -7.94 -7.20
CA GLN A 29 2.43 -6.74 -7.53
C GLN A 29 1.33 -6.40 -6.51
N PHE A 30 0.86 -7.40 -5.74
CA PHE A 30 -0.10 -7.17 -4.67
C PHE A 30 0.39 -6.16 -3.62
N LEU A 31 1.72 -6.01 -3.45
CA LEU A 31 2.33 -5.01 -2.57
C LEU A 31 2.12 -3.56 -3.05
N SER A 32 1.77 -3.36 -4.31
CA SER A 32 1.48 -2.05 -4.90
C SER A 32 -0.02 -1.68 -4.83
N ILE A 33 -0.87 -2.58 -4.32
CA ILE A 33 -2.30 -2.31 -4.15
C ILE A 33 -2.50 -1.55 -2.83
N GLY A 34 -3.00 -0.32 -2.94
CA GLY A 34 -3.20 0.55 -1.78
C GLY A 34 -4.15 -0.03 -0.73
N VAL A 35 -3.76 0.10 0.54
CA VAL A 35 -4.45 -0.43 1.72
C VAL A 35 -5.32 0.64 2.39
N GLY A 36 -6.55 0.28 2.76
CA GLY A 36 -7.45 1.10 3.57
C GLY A 36 -8.39 1.97 2.74
N ALA A 37 -9.67 1.98 3.12
CA ALA A 37 -10.69 2.79 2.46
C ALA A 37 -10.43 4.29 2.66
N ARG A 38 -10.01 4.73 3.84
CA ARG A 38 -9.65 6.14 4.10
C ARG A 38 -8.54 6.63 3.15
N ALA A 39 -7.43 5.90 3.06
CA ALA A 39 -6.31 6.24 2.19
C ALA A 39 -6.71 6.29 0.71
N MET A 40 -7.47 5.28 0.27
CA MET A 40 -7.89 5.19 -1.13
C MET A 40 -8.98 6.20 -1.48
N GLY A 41 -9.85 6.58 -0.55
CA GLY A 41 -10.80 7.68 -0.72
C GLY A 41 -10.11 9.04 -0.93
N MET A 42 -8.86 9.17 -0.49
CA MET A 42 -7.97 10.32 -0.76
C MET A 42 -7.07 10.11 -1.98
N GLY A 43 -7.35 9.10 -2.82
CA GLY A 43 -6.57 8.81 -4.01
C GLY A 43 -5.15 8.33 -3.71
N GLY A 44 -4.87 7.81 -2.51
CA GLY A 44 -3.53 7.35 -2.12
C GLY A 44 -2.59 8.46 -1.65
N ALA A 45 -3.03 9.72 -1.55
CA ALA A 45 -2.29 10.81 -0.92
C ALA A 45 -2.31 10.64 0.61
N TYR A 46 -1.50 9.73 1.13
CA TYR A 46 -1.63 9.21 2.49
C TYR A 46 -0.30 8.99 3.24
N THR A 47 0.85 9.22 2.61
CA THR A 47 2.18 9.01 3.21
C THR A 47 2.42 9.88 4.45
N THR A 48 1.89 11.10 4.44
CA THR A 48 1.88 12.04 5.58
C THR A 48 0.70 11.84 6.51
N VAL A 49 -0.46 11.49 5.97
CA VAL A 49 -1.73 11.39 6.71
C VAL A 49 -1.80 10.11 7.54
N ALA A 50 -1.11 9.04 7.11
CA ALA A 50 -1.08 7.74 7.75
C ALA A 50 -0.78 7.86 9.25
N ASN A 51 -1.80 7.55 10.05
CA ASN A 51 -1.80 7.68 11.51
C ASN A 51 -2.69 6.64 12.20
N ASP A 52 -2.99 5.54 11.50
CA ASP A 52 -3.79 4.39 11.93
C ASP A 52 -3.04 3.10 11.54
N PRO A 53 -3.55 1.88 11.81
CA PRO A 53 -2.82 0.66 11.49
C PRO A 53 -2.46 0.47 10.00
N THR A 54 -3.12 1.16 9.05
CA THR A 54 -2.69 1.15 7.64
C THR A 54 -1.35 1.85 7.39
N ALA A 55 -0.84 2.61 8.37
CA ALA A 55 0.52 3.16 8.34
C ALA A 55 1.59 2.06 8.21
N LEU A 56 1.30 0.81 8.64
CA LEU A 56 2.14 -0.36 8.38
C LEU A 56 2.42 -0.61 6.88
N TYR A 57 1.53 -0.14 6.00
CA TYR A 57 1.67 -0.17 4.54
C TYR A 57 2.21 1.15 3.96
N TRP A 58 1.65 2.28 4.39
CA TRP A 58 1.92 3.58 3.76
C TRP A 58 3.21 4.23 4.24
N ASN A 59 3.38 4.35 5.55
CA ASN A 59 4.54 4.97 6.19
C ASN A 59 4.63 4.53 7.66
N PRO A 60 5.57 3.65 8.02
CA PRO A 60 5.64 3.10 9.37
C PRO A 60 5.89 4.13 10.46
N ALA A 61 6.45 5.32 10.15
CA ALA A 61 6.60 6.38 11.15
C ALA A 61 5.25 6.84 11.74
N GLY A 62 4.18 6.72 10.95
CA GLY A 62 2.83 7.13 11.31
C GLY A 62 2.21 6.36 12.47
N ILE A 63 2.66 5.13 12.76
CA ILE A 63 2.09 4.33 13.86
C ILE A 63 2.36 4.98 15.23
N THR A 64 3.37 5.84 15.36
CA THR A 64 3.65 6.60 16.59
C THR A 64 2.51 7.53 17.02
N ARG A 65 1.58 7.82 16.11
CA ARG A 65 0.41 8.68 16.37
C ARG A 65 -0.79 7.93 16.95
N ALA A 66 -0.71 6.59 17.04
CA ALA A 66 -1.72 5.79 17.72
C ALA A 66 -1.82 6.22 19.19
N LYS A 67 -3.02 6.60 19.64
CA LYS A 67 -3.24 7.07 21.02
C LYS A 67 -3.40 5.93 22.02
N GLY A 68 -3.59 4.73 21.51
CA GLY A 68 -3.83 3.52 22.29
C GLY A 68 -3.72 2.29 21.39
N ILE A 69 -4.29 1.17 21.82
CA ILE A 69 -4.21 -0.06 21.03
C ILE A 69 -5.25 0.05 19.90
N GLU A 70 -4.79 0.01 18.66
CA GLU A 70 -5.66 0.12 17.49
C GLU A 70 -5.61 -1.15 16.65
N PHE A 71 -6.76 -1.53 16.12
CA PHE A 71 -6.95 -2.64 15.19
C PHE A 71 -7.71 -2.14 13.97
N LEU A 72 -7.32 -2.62 12.79
CA LEU A 72 -8.02 -2.32 11.54
C LEU A 72 -8.04 -3.57 10.67
N ALA A 73 -9.19 -3.86 10.08
CA ALA A 73 -9.35 -4.81 8.99
C ALA A 73 -9.90 -4.09 7.76
N ALA A 74 -9.36 -4.39 6.60
CA ALA A 74 -9.81 -3.86 5.33
C ALA A 74 -9.98 -4.96 4.29
N HIS A 75 -10.99 -4.79 3.45
CA HIS A 75 -11.29 -5.66 2.33
C HIS A 75 -11.51 -4.81 1.08
N THR A 76 -10.87 -5.21 0.01
CA THR A 76 -10.94 -4.58 -1.31
C THR A 76 -11.42 -5.61 -2.31
N ASN A 77 -12.54 -5.34 -2.96
CA ASN A 77 -12.92 -5.98 -4.21
C ASN A 77 -12.15 -5.28 -5.32
N TRP A 78 -11.20 -6.01 -5.90
CA TRP A 78 -10.35 -5.54 -6.97
C TRP A 78 -10.82 -6.04 -8.33
N ALA A 79 -10.10 -5.66 -9.37
CA ALA A 79 -10.38 -6.10 -10.74
C ALA A 79 -10.40 -7.64 -10.85
N ALA A 80 -11.24 -8.16 -11.76
CA ALA A 80 -11.35 -9.60 -12.05
C ALA A 80 -11.67 -10.46 -10.81
N ASP A 81 -12.54 -9.96 -9.93
CA ASP A 81 -12.98 -10.62 -8.69
C ASP A 81 -11.86 -10.97 -7.70
N ILE A 82 -10.68 -10.39 -7.91
CA ILE A 82 -9.54 -10.53 -7.00
C ILE A 82 -9.88 -9.87 -5.67
N SER A 83 -9.71 -10.62 -4.59
CA SER A 83 -9.91 -10.11 -3.25
C SER A 83 -8.58 -9.74 -2.61
N HIS A 84 -8.50 -8.51 -2.09
CA HIS A 84 -7.34 -8.02 -1.37
C HIS A 84 -7.71 -7.62 0.05
N TYR A 85 -7.04 -8.23 1.03
CA TYR A 85 -7.32 -8.09 2.45
C TYR A 85 -6.14 -7.47 3.18
N PHE A 86 -6.44 -6.71 4.21
CA PHE A 86 -5.47 -6.25 5.19
C PHE A 86 -6.03 -6.41 6.59
N ALA A 87 -5.18 -6.84 7.53
CA ALA A 87 -5.47 -6.77 8.94
C ALA A 87 -4.21 -6.29 9.66
N GLY A 88 -4.34 -5.32 10.55
CA GLY A 88 -3.21 -4.74 11.26
C GLY A 88 -3.59 -4.25 12.64
N ALA A 89 -2.60 -4.23 13.52
CA ALA A 89 -2.71 -3.69 14.87
C ALA A 89 -1.48 -2.85 15.22
N THR A 90 -1.69 -1.82 16.02
CA THR A 90 -0.62 -0.97 16.57
C THR A 90 -0.79 -0.84 18.08
N VAL A 91 0.33 -0.92 18.79
CA VAL A 91 0.39 -0.91 20.26
C VAL A 91 1.47 0.09 20.69
N PRO A 92 1.08 1.25 21.26
CA PRO A 92 2.04 2.16 21.88
C PRO A 92 2.59 1.52 23.15
N LEU A 93 3.90 1.26 23.16
CA LEU A 93 4.60 0.70 24.32
C LEU A 93 4.99 1.80 25.32
N THR A 94 5.30 2.99 24.80
CA THR A 94 5.59 4.20 25.58
C THR A 94 5.02 5.41 24.83
N SER A 95 5.16 6.62 25.40
CA SER A 95 4.82 7.87 24.71
C SER A 95 5.63 8.14 23.43
N GLN A 96 6.75 7.44 23.23
CA GLN A 96 7.63 7.63 22.07
C GLN A 96 7.74 6.38 21.22
N LEU A 97 7.50 5.19 21.76
CA LEU A 97 7.76 3.92 21.08
C LEU A 97 6.44 3.20 20.79
N THR A 98 6.23 2.85 19.53
CA THR A 98 5.06 2.06 19.09
C THR A 98 5.52 0.88 18.26
N VAL A 99 4.89 -0.27 18.49
CA VAL A 99 5.05 -1.46 17.66
C VAL A 99 3.76 -1.73 16.90
N GLY A 100 3.87 -2.41 15.78
CA GLY A 100 2.69 -2.89 15.07
C GLY A 100 2.96 -4.18 14.30
N ALA A 101 1.91 -4.90 13.99
CA ALA A 101 1.98 -6.11 13.19
C ALA A 101 0.73 -6.22 12.33
N GLY A 102 0.85 -6.90 11.20
CA GLY A 102 -0.28 -7.10 10.30
C GLY A 102 0.00 -8.10 9.20
N ALA A 103 -0.98 -8.27 8.33
CA ALA A 103 -0.88 -9.08 7.13
C ALA A 103 -1.63 -8.43 5.98
N ILE A 104 -1.07 -8.56 4.78
CA ILE A 104 -1.70 -8.24 3.51
C ILE A 104 -1.88 -9.56 2.76
N VAL A 105 -3.08 -9.84 2.28
CA VAL A 105 -3.39 -11.07 1.55
C VAL A 105 -4.07 -10.72 0.24
N LEU A 106 -3.64 -11.33 -0.85
CA LEU A 106 -4.35 -11.30 -2.13
C LEU A 106 -4.74 -12.73 -2.50
N SER A 107 -5.98 -12.90 -2.94
CA SER A 107 -6.49 -14.16 -3.48
C SER A 107 -7.17 -13.86 -4.80
N SER A 108 -6.84 -14.66 -5.82
CA SER A 108 -7.53 -14.62 -7.11
C SER A 108 -8.93 -15.23 -7.07
N GLY A 109 -9.28 -15.96 -6.01
CA GLY A 109 -10.34 -16.95 -6.06
C GLY A 109 -9.96 -18.14 -6.95
N GLU A 110 -10.88 -19.09 -7.06
CA GLU A 110 -10.70 -20.25 -7.94
C GLU A 110 -10.80 -19.84 -9.41
N ILE A 111 -9.75 -20.16 -10.18
CA ILE A 111 -9.68 -19.94 -11.63
C ILE A 111 -9.83 -21.29 -12.31
N GLU A 112 -10.76 -21.39 -13.25
CA GLU A 112 -10.98 -22.61 -14.03
C GLU A 112 -9.85 -22.85 -15.04
N ILE A 113 -9.34 -24.08 -15.09
CA ILE A 113 -8.34 -24.50 -16.06
C ILE A 113 -9.03 -24.74 -17.41
N THR A 114 -8.51 -24.15 -18.48
CA THR A 114 -9.01 -24.35 -19.85
C THR A 114 -7.92 -24.91 -20.76
N THR A 115 -8.28 -25.83 -21.65
CA THR A 115 -7.39 -26.31 -22.72
C THR A 115 -7.96 -25.97 -24.10
N VAL A 116 -7.17 -26.20 -25.16
CA VAL A 116 -7.64 -26.02 -26.55
C VAL A 116 -8.83 -26.94 -26.84
N GLU A 117 -8.84 -28.14 -26.27
CA GLU A 117 -9.92 -29.13 -26.40
C GLU A 117 -11.12 -28.81 -25.51
N GLN A 118 -10.89 -28.16 -24.36
CA GLN A 118 -11.92 -27.80 -23.38
C GLN A 118 -11.87 -26.30 -23.06
N PRO A 119 -12.28 -25.43 -24.00
CA PRO A 119 -12.19 -23.97 -23.83
C PRO A 119 -13.22 -23.40 -22.85
N ARG A 120 -14.20 -24.22 -22.43
CA ARG A 120 -15.19 -23.87 -21.40
C ARG A 120 -14.83 -24.41 -20.01
N GLY A 121 -13.63 -24.94 -19.85
CA GLY A 121 -13.15 -25.49 -18.60
C GLY A 121 -13.00 -27.01 -18.62
N THR A 122 -11.99 -27.49 -17.89
CA THR A 122 -11.72 -28.91 -17.67
C THR A 122 -12.48 -29.47 -16.46
N GLY A 123 -13.10 -28.62 -15.65
CA GLY A 123 -13.66 -28.95 -14.33
C GLY A 123 -12.64 -28.95 -13.20
N GLU A 124 -11.37 -28.65 -13.49
CA GLU A 124 -10.32 -28.43 -12.48
C GLU A 124 -10.10 -26.92 -12.28
N THR A 125 -9.72 -26.53 -11.06
CA THR A 125 -9.42 -25.14 -10.72
C THR A 125 -8.03 -25.01 -10.11
N TYR A 126 -7.45 -23.82 -10.23
CA TYR A 126 -6.26 -23.42 -9.50
C TYR A 126 -6.48 -22.05 -8.83
N GLU A 127 -5.67 -21.75 -7.83
CA GLU A 127 -5.73 -20.46 -7.14
C GLU A 127 -4.33 -19.82 -7.11
N ALA A 128 -4.30 -18.48 -7.19
CA ALA A 128 -3.14 -17.67 -6.86
C ALA A 128 -3.39 -16.98 -5.50
N ARG A 129 -2.50 -17.22 -4.54
CA ARG A 129 -2.53 -16.60 -3.21
C ARG A 129 -1.21 -15.94 -2.89
N ASP A 130 -1.27 -14.68 -2.48
CA ASP A 130 -0.12 -13.94 -2.01
C ASP A 130 -0.34 -13.48 -0.56
N LEU A 131 0.72 -13.50 0.24
CA LEU A 131 0.75 -13.08 1.63
C LEU A 131 1.97 -12.20 1.88
N ALA A 132 1.78 -11.08 2.57
CA ALA A 132 2.85 -10.34 3.23
C ALA A 132 2.53 -10.18 4.72
N ALA A 133 3.28 -10.86 5.58
CA ALA A 133 3.24 -10.64 7.02
C ALA A 133 4.20 -9.51 7.38
N VAL A 134 3.74 -8.54 8.18
CA VAL A 134 4.50 -7.34 8.51
C VAL A 134 4.64 -7.16 10.01
N ALA A 135 5.81 -6.70 10.44
CA ALA A 135 6.08 -6.27 11.82
C ALA A 135 6.85 -4.96 11.78
N ALA A 136 6.40 -3.96 12.53
CA ALA A 136 6.95 -2.62 12.50
C ALA A 136 7.31 -2.12 13.90
N LEU A 137 8.34 -1.27 13.91
CA LEU A 137 8.79 -0.51 15.07
C LEU A 137 8.89 0.95 14.64
N ALA A 138 8.30 1.86 15.41
CA ALA A 138 8.41 3.27 15.17
C ALA A 138 8.67 4.03 16.45
N TRP A 139 9.43 5.12 16.33
CA TRP A 139 9.79 5.94 17.47
C TRP A 139 9.72 7.44 17.15
N ALA A 140 9.24 8.22 18.10
CA ALA A 140 9.33 9.67 18.09
C ALA A 140 10.70 10.10 18.59
N ALA A 141 11.54 10.62 17.70
CA ALA A 141 12.85 11.17 18.04
C ALA A 141 12.75 12.55 18.69
N THR A 142 11.77 13.35 18.24
CA THR A 142 11.36 14.61 18.87
C THR A 142 9.83 14.72 18.83
N GLU A 143 9.26 15.79 19.35
CA GLU A 143 7.81 16.08 19.22
C GLU A 143 7.37 16.28 17.76
N GLN A 144 8.32 16.56 16.86
CA GLN A 144 8.08 16.88 15.47
C GLN A 144 8.54 15.76 14.53
N LEU A 145 9.55 14.98 14.93
CA LEU A 145 10.24 14.03 14.06
C LEU A 145 10.01 12.61 14.54
N THR A 146 9.41 11.80 13.68
CA THR A 146 9.17 10.37 13.93
C THR A 146 9.78 9.52 12.83
N PHE A 147 10.25 8.34 13.22
CA PHE A 147 10.84 7.35 12.32
C PHE A 147 10.12 6.03 12.48
N GLY A 148 10.10 5.23 11.41
CA GLY A 148 9.57 3.88 11.46
C GLY A 148 10.31 2.94 10.53
N VAL A 149 10.35 1.67 10.91
CA VAL A 149 10.88 0.57 10.11
C VAL A 149 9.90 -0.58 10.14
N THR A 150 9.77 -1.28 9.01
CA THR A 150 8.93 -2.48 8.89
C THR A 150 9.76 -3.62 8.32
N PHE A 151 9.67 -4.79 8.93
CA PHE A 151 10.07 -6.06 8.35
C PHE A 151 8.86 -6.72 7.68
N LYS A 152 9.06 -7.26 6.47
CA LYS A 152 8.04 -8.02 5.73
C LYS A 152 8.54 -9.41 5.37
N TYR A 153 7.75 -10.42 5.68
CA TYR A 153 7.88 -11.75 5.08
C TYR A 153 6.83 -11.89 3.98
N ILE A 154 7.27 -12.16 2.75
CA ILE A 154 6.42 -12.21 1.57
C ILE A 154 6.43 -13.63 1.02
N HIS A 155 5.25 -14.19 0.82
CA HIS A 155 5.04 -15.51 0.23
C HIS A 155 4.03 -15.39 -0.92
N GLN A 156 4.31 -16.03 -2.04
CA GLN A 156 3.45 -16.08 -3.21
C GLN A 156 3.28 -17.53 -3.64
N GLU A 157 2.06 -17.91 -3.97
CA GLU A 157 1.70 -19.25 -4.41
C GLU A 157 0.80 -19.14 -5.64
N ILE A 158 1.12 -19.90 -6.68
CA ILE A 158 0.30 -20.05 -7.89
C ILE A 158 0.32 -21.53 -8.25
N SER A 159 -0.82 -22.22 -8.11
CA SER A 159 -0.87 -23.69 -8.27
C SER A 159 0.17 -24.38 -7.37
N SER A 160 1.12 -25.14 -7.94
CA SER A 160 2.18 -25.82 -7.17
C SER A 160 3.52 -25.05 -7.13
N LEU A 161 3.53 -23.81 -7.64
CA LEU A 161 4.68 -22.92 -7.61
C LEU A 161 4.61 -21.99 -6.41
N ALA A 162 5.75 -21.82 -5.73
CA ALA A 162 5.87 -20.93 -4.59
C ALA A 162 7.12 -20.05 -4.66
N SER A 163 7.02 -18.83 -4.13
CA SER A 163 8.15 -17.91 -3.93
C SER A 163 8.07 -17.28 -2.53
N SER A 164 9.18 -17.29 -1.79
CA SER A 164 9.26 -16.65 -0.48
C SER A 164 10.43 -15.67 -0.42
N GLY A 165 10.30 -14.62 0.37
CA GLY A 165 11.42 -13.75 0.69
C GLY A 165 11.10 -12.70 1.72
N VAL A 166 12.05 -11.81 1.93
CA VAL A 166 11.96 -10.75 2.93
C VAL A 166 12.15 -9.38 2.30
N ALA A 167 11.52 -8.38 2.89
CA ALA A 167 11.71 -6.98 2.51
C ALA A 167 11.67 -6.08 3.74
N PHE A 168 12.15 -4.86 3.55
CA PHE A 168 12.15 -3.82 4.57
C PHE A 168 11.51 -2.55 4.05
N ASP A 169 10.81 -1.85 4.94
CA ASP A 169 10.35 -0.50 4.71
C ASP A 169 10.97 0.43 5.75
N ALA A 170 11.13 1.69 5.38
CA ALA A 170 11.57 2.76 6.25
C ALA A 170 10.75 4.02 5.98
N GLY A 171 10.43 4.77 7.03
CA GLY A 171 9.62 5.97 6.93
C GLY A 171 10.03 7.03 7.92
N VAL A 172 9.75 8.27 7.57
CA VAL A 172 9.93 9.44 8.42
C VAL A 172 8.73 10.37 8.24
N GLN A 173 8.26 10.96 9.34
CA GLN A 173 7.29 12.06 9.32
C GLN A 173 7.84 13.23 10.12
N PHE A 174 7.70 14.43 9.58
CA PHE A 174 8.10 15.68 10.19
C PHE A 174 6.90 16.63 10.27
N ASN A 175 6.47 16.95 11.48
CA ASN A 175 5.43 17.94 11.74
C ASN A 175 6.07 19.32 11.92
N THR A 176 5.67 20.28 11.10
CA THR A 176 6.19 21.65 11.20
C THR A 176 5.40 22.46 12.22
N GLU A 177 6.05 23.44 12.85
CA GLU A 177 5.37 24.39 13.74
C GLU A 177 4.51 25.42 12.99
N PHE A 178 4.54 25.43 11.66
CA PHE A 178 3.89 26.44 10.83
C PHE A 178 2.62 25.87 10.18
N HIS A 179 1.45 26.38 10.59
CA HIS A 179 0.14 26.09 9.98
C HIS A 179 -0.21 24.59 9.88
N SER A 180 0.22 23.78 10.86
CA SER A 180 -0.04 22.34 10.91
C SER A 180 0.38 21.57 9.64
N VAL A 181 1.40 22.08 8.93
CA VAL A 181 1.95 21.41 7.74
C VAL A 181 2.82 20.24 8.17
N GLN A 182 2.65 19.10 7.52
CA GLN A 182 3.45 17.89 7.74
C GLN A 182 4.09 17.44 6.44
N VAL A 183 5.31 16.94 6.54
CA VAL A 183 6.07 16.38 5.42
C VAL A 183 6.49 14.96 5.78
N ALA A 184 6.50 14.06 4.81
CA ALA A 184 6.89 12.68 5.04
C ALA A 184 7.63 12.08 3.87
N LEU A 185 8.52 11.12 4.17
CA LEU A 185 9.17 10.26 3.18
C LEU A 185 8.98 8.81 3.60
N SER A 186 8.80 7.93 2.63
CA SER A 186 8.67 6.49 2.85
C SER A 186 9.33 5.73 1.70
N VAL A 187 10.03 4.66 2.06
CA VAL A 187 10.60 3.70 1.11
C VAL A 187 10.06 2.33 1.49
N SER A 188 9.43 1.65 0.53
CA SER A 188 8.80 0.35 0.75
C SER A 188 9.36 -0.72 -0.16
N ASN A 189 9.36 -1.96 0.35
CA ASN A 189 9.70 -3.19 -0.37
C ASN A 189 11.18 -3.29 -0.78
N LEU A 190 12.09 -2.78 0.04
CA LEU A 190 13.53 -2.98 -0.16
C LEU A 190 13.89 -4.44 0.15
N GLY A 191 14.21 -5.22 -0.88
CA GLY A 191 14.54 -6.64 -0.73
C GLY A 191 15.29 -7.21 -1.93
N ALA A 192 15.82 -8.43 -1.77
CA ALA A 192 16.55 -9.13 -2.83
C ALA A 192 15.60 -9.68 -3.91
N GLN A 193 16.15 -9.96 -5.09
CA GLN A 193 15.41 -10.65 -6.16
C GLN A 193 15.03 -12.07 -5.75
N ARG A 194 13.93 -12.57 -6.32
CA ARG A 194 13.32 -13.86 -5.98
C ARG A 194 12.85 -14.58 -7.22
N GLY A 195 12.77 -15.90 -7.14
CA GLY A 195 12.20 -16.75 -8.18
C GLY A 195 11.12 -17.65 -7.59
N PHE A 196 10.29 -18.23 -8.46
CA PHE A 196 9.40 -19.33 -8.10
C PHE A 196 10.19 -20.65 -8.02
N SER A 197 9.69 -21.58 -7.24
CA SER A 197 10.16 -22.95 -7.19
C SER A 197 8.96 -23.87 -7.01
N GLY A 198 9.03 -25.10 -7.52
CA GLY A 198 7.90 -26.02 -7.41
C GLY A 198 7.99 -27.15 -8.43
N LYS A 199 7.11 -28.14 -8.27
CA LYS A 199 7.12 -29.37 -9.08
C LYS A 199 6.81 -29.11 -10.54
N GLU A 200 5.99 -28.13 -10.85
CA GLU A 200 5.67 -27.73 -12.23
C GLU A 200 6.88 -27.22 -13.03
N LEU A 201 7.96 -26.79 -12.36
CA LEU A 201 9.21 -26.46 -13.05
C LEU A 201 10.00 -27.71 -13.43
N GLU A 202 9.73 -28.86 -12.83
CA GLU A 202 10.51 -30.08 -13.03
C GLU A 202 9.76 -31.05 -13.95
N PHE A 203 10.45 -31.60 -14.93
CA PHE A 203 9.89 -32.57 -15.85
C PHE A 203 10.90 -33.66 -16.19
N GLN A 204 10.40 -34.81 -16.65
CA GLN A 204 11.26 -35.83 -17.22
C GLN A 204 11.30 -35.66 -18.73
N GLN A 205 12.50 -35.66 -19.28
CA GLN A 205 12.72 -35.62 -20.72
C GLN A 205 13.48 -36.87 -21.13
N THR A 206 12.97 -37.57 -22.15
CA THR A 206 13.72 -38.64 -22.80
C THR A 206 14.37 -38.08 -24.05
N PRO A 207 15.71 -38.07 -24.13
CA PRO A 207 16.41 -37.64 -25.34
C PRO A 207 15.97 -38.42 -26.58
N PRO A 208 15.92 -37.80 -27.78
CA PRO A 208 15.42 -38.43 -28.99
C PRO A 208 16.46 -39.36 -29.65
N TYR A 209 17.01 -40.32 -28.90
CA TYR A 209 17.87 -41.39 -29.44
C TYR A 209 17.45 -42.78 -28.91
N PRO A 210 17.62 -43.86 -29.70
CA PRO A 210 17.23 -45.21 -29.28
C PRO A 210 17.98 -45.66 -28.01
N GLY A 211 17.23 -46.17 -27.03
CA GLY A 211 17.78 -46.63 -25.75
C GLY A 211 18.09 -45.52 -24.74
N ALA A 212 17.60 -44.30 -24.96
CA ALA A 212 17.73 -43.22 -23.98
C ALA A 212 16.88 -43.48 -22.73
N GLU A 213 17.50 -43.36 -21.56
CA GLU A 213 16.80 -43.32 -20.28
C GLU A 213 16.23 -41.91 -20.03
N PRO A 214 15.08 -41.77 -19.34
CA PRO A 214 14.55 -40.48 -18.95
C PRO A 214 15.52 -39.73 -18.02
N ILE A 215 15.78 -38.46 -18.32
CA ILE A 215 16.55 -37.56 -17.46
C ILE A 215 15.62 -36.54 -16.79
N ARG A 216 15.94 -36.15 -15.55
CA ARG A 216 15.24 -35.06 -14.87
C ARG A 216 15.76 -33.73 -15.41
N ALA A 217 14.86 -32.93 -15.95
CA ALA A 217 15.10 -31.57 -16.42
C ALA A 217 14.26 -30.61 -15.57
N ALA A 218 14.63 -29.33 -15.57
CA ALA A 218 13.85 -28.29 -14.94
C ALA A 218 13.87 -27.00 -15.78
N TYR A 219 12.75 -26.29 -15.80
CA TYR A 219 12.67 -24.93 -16.31
C TYR A 219 13.42 -23.99 -15.39
N TYR A 220 14.37 -23.24 -15.97
CA TYR A 220 15.03 -22.16 -15.27
C TYR A 220 14.16 -20.91 -15.37
N ASN A 221 13.73 -20.37 -14.23
CA ASN A 221 12.98 -19.13 -14.20
C ASN A 221 13.88 -17.94 -13.89
N THR A 222 13.51 -16.78 -14.44
CA THR A 222 14.24 -15.54 -14.22
C THR A 222 13.86 -14.95 -12.87
N PRO A 223 14.83 -14.56 -12.03
CA PRO A 223 14.53 -13.82 -10.80
C PRO A 223 13.86 -12.49 -11.10
N PHE A 224 12.92 -12.09 -10.26
CA PHE A 224 12.23 -10.80 -10.31
C PHE A 224 12.54 -9.97 -9.08
N SER A 225 12.57 -8.65 -9.26
CA SER A 225 12.68 -7.69 -8.16
C SER A 225 11.31 -7.46 -7.50
N LEU A 226 11.30 -6.95 -6.28
CA LEU A 226 10.10 -6.41 -5.62
C LEU A 226 9.75 -5.01 -6.19
N PRO A 227 8.50 -4.56 -6.06
CA PRO A 227 8.09 -3.21 -6.45
C PRO A 227 8.61 -2.21 -5.42
N LEU A 228 9.88 -1.83 -5.56
CA LEU A 228 10.52 -0.83 -4.72
C LEU A 228 9.81 0.50 -4.93
N THR A 229 9.19 1.02 -3.88
CA THR A 229 8.35 2.21 -3.95
C THR A 229 8.91 3.31 -3.07
N TYR A 230 9.11 4.49 -3.65
CA TYR A 230 9.47 5.72 -2.97
C TYR A 230 8.24 6.62 -2.90
N ARG A 231 7.96 7.16 -1.72
CA ARG A 231 6.88 8.13 -1.52
C ARG A 231 7.38 9.36 -0.81
N ALA A 232 6.93 10.52 -1.28
CA ALA A 232 7.16 11.81 -0.63
C ALA A 232 5.83 12.56 -0.55
N GLY A 233 5.44 12.96 0.66
CA GLY A 233 4.13 13.56 0.90
C GLY A 233 4.20 14.89 1.64
N ILE A 234 3.21 15.73 1.42
CA ILE A 234 2.93 16.94 2.18
C ILE A 234 1.44 16.99 2.49
N CYS A 235 1.06 17.29 3.73
CA CYS A 235 -0.33 17.61 4.06
C CYS A 235 -0.44 18.86 4.92
N ALA A 236 -1.58 19.52 4.86
CA ALA A 236 -1.88 20.71 5.65
C ALA A 236 -3.34 20.70 6.10
N GLU A 237 -3.59 21.19 7.32
CA GLU A 237 -4.93 21.45 7.82
C GLU A 237 -5.24 22.94 7.64
N MET A 238 -6.31 23.26 6.90
CA MET A 238 -6.48 24.63 6.36
C MET A 238 -7.35 25.58 7.21
N PHE A 239 -7.95 25.12 8.30
CA PHE A 239 -8.99 25.91 9.00
C PHE A 239 -8.50 26.84 10.12
N GLU A 240 -7.19 27.00 10.31
CA GLU A 240 -6.69 28.05 11.21
C GLU A 240 -6.79 29.47 10.60
N VAL A 241 -7.22 29.61 9.34
CA VAL A 241 -7.09 30.86 8.56
C VAL A 241 -8.42 31.53 8.17
N ILE A 242 -9.59 30.86 8.31
CA ILE A 242 -10.88 31.43 7.90
C ILE A 242 -11.80 31.69 9.12
N ASN A 243 -11.70 32.92 9.65
CA ASN A 243 -12.75 33.66 10.36
C ASN A 243 -13.77 32.85 11.18
N GLY A 244 -13.47 32.60 12.46
CA GLY A 244 -14.48 32.62 13.53
C GLY A 244 -15.56 31.52 13.54
N ILE A 245 -15.53 30.53 12.64
CA ILE A 245 -16.34 29.31 12.79
C ILE A 245 -15.50 28.32 13.62
N ALA A 246 -15.41 28.58 14.91
CA ALA A 246 -14.90 27.61 15.88
C ALA A 246 -15.97 26.53 16.08
N GLY A 247 -16.02 25.56 15.17
CA GLY A 247 -16.73 24.30 15.35
C GLY A 247 -15.77 23.13 15.23
N ASP A 248 -16.19 21.93 15.65
CA ASP A 248 -15.45 20.67 15.54
C ASP A 248 -15.32 20.20 14.06
N GLN A 249 -14.91 21.08 13.15
CA GLN A 249 -14.74 20.76 11.73
C GLN A 249 -13.27 20.82 11.34
N ARG A 250 -12.84 19.87 10.51
CA ARG A 250 -11.45 19.77 10.03
C ARG A 250 -11.43 19.59 8.51
N PHE A 251 -10.52 20.28 7.84
CA PHE A 251 -10.28 20.10 6.41
C PHE A 251 -8.79 19.95 6.18
N LEU A 252 -8.45 18.80 5.61
CA LEU A 252 -7.10 18.38 5.33
C LEU A 252 -6.92 18.25 3.82
N VAL A 253 -5.81 18.77 3.32
CA VAL A 253 -5.35 18.57 1.95
C VAL A 253 -4.01 17.85 1.99
N ALA A 254 -3.84 16.85 1.14
CA ALA A 254 -2.62 16.07 1.00
C ALA A 254 -2.22 15.95 -0.46
N VAL A 255 -0.90 15.98 -0.70
CA VAL A 255 -0.30 15.71 -1.99
C VAL A 255 0.88 14.77 -1.77
N ASP A 256 0.89 13.67 -2.52
CA ASP A 256 2.00 12.72 -2.51
C ASP A 256 2.57 12.50 -3.91
N LEU A 257 3.86 12.30 -3.96
CA LEU A 257 4.60 11.75 -5.08
C LEU A 257 4.89 10.28 -4.81
N GLU A 258 4.58 9.40 -5.77
CA GLU A 258 4.89 7.98 -5.72
C GLU A 258 5.73 7.57 -6.94
N GLN A 259 6.90 6.98 -6.70
CA GLN A 259 7.72 6.37 -7.74
C GLN A 259 7.95 4.90 -7.39
N THR A 260 7.42 4.00 -8.22
CA THR A 260 7.72 2.57 -8.13
C THR A 260 8.75 2.18 -9.21
N SER A 261 9.63 1.22 -8.94
CA SER A 261 10.68 0.77 -9.86
C SER A 261 10.18 0.23 -11.21
N ASP A 262 8.91 -0.16 -11.28
CA ASP A 262 8.26 -0.81 -12.42
C ASP A 262 6.99 -0.08 -12.89
N ASN A 263 6.88 1.21 -12.55
CA ASN A 263 5.77 2.04 -12.96
C ASN A 263 6.26 3.46 -13.25
N LEU A 264 5.43 4.22 -13.95
CA LEU A 264 5.64 5.65 -14.10
C LEU A 264 5.43 6.35 -12.75
N GLU A 265 6.08 7.50 -12.62
CA GLU A 265 5.89 8.44 -11.52
C GLU A 265 4.41 8.85 -11.44
N LYS A 266 3.81 8.77 -10.25
CA LYS A 266 2.42 9.20 -10.01
C LYS A 266 2.40 10.35 -9.03
N PHE A 267 1.42 11.24 -9.23
CA PHE A 267 1.10 12.27 -8.26
C PHE A 267 -0.30 11.99 -7.73
N HIS A 268 -0.45 12.06 -6.41
CA HIS A 268 -1.69 11.80 -5.72
C HIS A 268 -2.14 13.09 -5.06
N GLY A 269 -3.36 13.54 -5.33
CA GLY A 269 -4.00 14.64 -4.62
C GLY A 269 -5.19 14.13 -3.83
N GLY A 270 -5.30 14.52 -2.56
CA GLY A 270 -6.36 14.08 -1.67
C GLY A 270 -6.88 15.19 -0.77
N MET A 271 -8.17 15.12 -0.45
CA MET A 271 -8.83 16.03 0.50
C MET A 271 -9.70 15.21 1.45
N GLU A 272 -9.73 15.60 2.71
CA GLU A 272 -10.58 15.03 3.76
C GLU A 272 -11.29 16.17 4.50
N TYR A 273 -12.62 16.12 4.52
CA TYR A 273 -13.46 16.97 5.35
C TYR A 273 -14.06 16.13 6.48
N ALA A 274 -13.84 16.55 7.72
CA ALA A 274 -14.41 15.95 8.92
C ALA A 274 -15.44 16.89 9.55
N TRP A 275 -16.63 16.37 9.79
CA TRP A 275 -17.70 17.05 10.51
C TRP A 275 -17.87 16.42 11.90
N HIS A 276 -17.59 17.20 12.94
CA HIS A 276 -17.61 16.80 14.36
C HIS A 276 -16.72 15.60 14.70
N GLU A 277 -15.71 15.32 13.87
CA GLU A 277 -14.91 14.08 13.96
C GLU A 277 -15.77 12.79 13.98
N LEU A 278 -17.02 12.88 13.51
CA LEU A 278 -18.00 11.78 13.42
C LEU A 278 -18.17 11.34 11.97
N PHE A 279 -18.28 12.28 11.04
CA PHE A 279 -18.53 11.99 9.63
C PHE A 279 -17.40 12.55 8.78
N PHE A 280 -16.94 11.74 7.82
CA PHE A 280 -15.81 12.05 6.97
C PHE A 280 -16.21 11.91 5.51
N VAL A 281 -15.89 12.92 4.72
CA VAL A 281 -16.02 12.90 3.26
C VAL A 281 -14.65 13.13 2.66
N ARG A 282 -14.29 12.27 1.70
CA ARG A 282 -12.96 12.24 1.09
C ARG A 282 -13.08 12.21 -0.41
N THR A 283 -12.17 12.90 -1.06
CA THR A 283 -12.01 12.86 -2.51
C THR A 283 -10.53 12.85 -2.84
N GLY A 284 -10.18 12.17 -3.92
CA GLY A 284 -8.82 12.18 -4.42
C GLY A 284 -8.71 11.88 -5.90
N TYR A 285 -7.56 12.20 -6.46
CA TYR A 285 -7.25 12.00 -7.86
C TYR A 285 -5.80 11.56 -8.03
N ILE A 286 -5.59 10.57 -8.90
CA ILE A 286 -4.27 10.05 -9.23
C ILE A 286 -3.89 10.58 -10.61
N PHE A 287 -2.88 11.44 -10.67
CA PHE A 287 -2.33 11.98 -11.90
C PHE A 287 -1.22 11.07 -12.43
N ASN A 288 -1.06 11.08 -13.76
CA ASN A 288 -0.04 10.29 -14.47
C ASN A 288 -0.16 8.76 -14.27
N ALA A 289 -1.35 8.28 -13.92
CA ALA A 289 -1.67 6.86 -13.95
C ALA A 289 -2.31 6.50 -15.30
N ALA A 290 -1.98 5.31 -15.81
CA ALA A 290 -2.53 4.84 -17.08
C ALA A 290 -4.05 4.62 -17.04
N GLU A 291 -4.55 4.11 -15.90
CA GLU A 291 -5.96 3.69 -15.77
C GLU A 291 -6.63 4.13 -14.46
N LEU A 292 -5.87 4.65 -13.48
CA LEU A 292 -6.42 5.06 -12.18
C LEU A 292 -6.90 6.52 -12.25
N GLY A 293 -8.11 6.76 -11.75
CA GLY A 293 -8.77 8.07 -11.87
C GLY A 293 -9.20 8.68 -10.54
N ILE A 294 -10.45 9.13 -10.50
CA ILE A 294 -11.06 9.78 -9.33
C ILE A 294 -11.39 8.74 -8.24
N ASN A 295 -11.28 9.18 -7.00
CA ASN A 295 -11.60 8.39 -5.83
C ASN A 295 -12.51 9.17 -4.89
N PHE A 296 -13.46 8.47 -4.29
CA PHE A 296 -14.38 9.01 -3.30
C PHE A 296 -14.38 8.12 -2.07
N GLY A 297 -14.47 8.74 -0.90
CA GLY A 297 -14.55 8.02 0.36
C GLY A 297 -15.54 8.63 1.33
N PHE A 298 -16.16 7.77 2.12
CA PHE A 298 -17.02 8.15 3.24
C PHE A 298 -16.58 7.39 4.49
N GLY A 299 -16.65 8.05 5.64
CA GLY A 299 -16.28 7.46 6.92
C GLY A 299 -17.24 7.87 8.01
N VAL A 300 -17.47 6.95 8.96
CA VAL A 300 -18.14 7.24 10.22
C VAL A 300 -17.27 6.78 11.36
N ARG A 301 -17.12 7.63 12.37
CA ARG A 301 -16.48 7.32 13.64
C ARG A 301 -17.50 7.52 14.75
N TRP A 302 -17.50 6.62 15.72
CA TRP A 302 -18.32 6.74 16.92
C TRP A 302 -17.57 6.20 18.13
N ILE A 303 -17.91 6.71 19.30
CA ILE A 303 -17.31 6.30 20.57
C ILE A 303 -18.35 5.50 21.34
N LEU A 304 -18.01 4.27 21.73
CA LEU A 304 -18.84 3.41 22.55
C LEU A 304 -18.07 3.08 23.84
N TYR A 305 -18.55 3.62 24.97
CA TYR A 305 -17.83 3.61 26.24
C TYR A 305 -16.44 4.26 26.11
N SER A 306 -15.37 3.48 26.24
CA SER A 306 -13.98 3.93 26.05
C SER A 306 -13.38 3.50 24.71
N MET A 307 -14.16 2.86 23.84
CA MET A 307 -13.70 2.31 22.56
C MET A 307 -14.06 3.27 21.43
N THR A 308 -13.08 3.65 20.61
CA THR A 308 -13.32 4.40 19.38
C THR A 308 -13.49 3.41 18.23
N MET A 309 -14.65 3.42 17.58
CA MET A 309 -14.92 2.57 16.42
C MET A 309 -15.01 3.42 15.16
N PHE A 310 -14.62 2.86 14.02
CA PHE A 310 -14.84 3.48 12.73
C PHE A 310 -15.16 2.48 11.64
N ALA A 311 -15.88 2.96 10.64
CA ALA A 311 -16.13 2.26 9.39
C ALA A 311 -15.92 3.24 8.23
N ASP A 312 -15.14 2.82 7.24
CA ASP A 312 -14.85 3.59 6.05
C ASP A 312 -15.20 2.78 4.80
N TYR A 313 -15.68 3.50 3.79
CA TYR A 313 -15.92 2.99 2.46
C TYR A 313 -15.21 3.88 1.44
N ALA A 314 -14.64 3.28 0.40
CA ALA A 314 -14.12 4.02 -0.73
C ALA A 314 -14.42 3.36 -2.08
N TYR A 315 -14.63 4.23 -3.06
CA TYR A 315 -14.77 3.93 -4.46
C TYR A 315 -13.53 4.45 -5.19
N SER A 316 -12.97 3.62 -6.07
CA SER A 316 -11.88 3.99 -6.97
C SER A 316 -12.27 3.71 -8.41
N ASP A 317 -12.08 4.69 -9.29
CA ASP A 317 -12.13 4.47 -10.73
C ASP A 317 -10.86 3.75 -11.20
N LEU A 318 -11.02 2.52 -11.71
CA LEU A 318 -9.95 1.68 -12.26
C LEU A 318 -9.98 1.63 -13.79
N GLY A 319 -10.70 2.55 -14.44
CA GLY A 319 -10.73 2.67 -15.89
C GLY A 319 -11.30 1.41 -16.55
N ARG A 320 -10.46 0.68 -17.28
CA ARG A 320 -10.87 -0.53 -18.03
C ARG A 320 -11.24 -1.69 -17.12
N PHE A 321 -10.76 -1.67 -15.88
CA PHE A 321 -11.03 -2.68 -14.87
C PHE A 321 -12.26 -2.35 -14.01
N MET A 322 -13.14 -1.46 -14.49
CA MET A 322 -14.35 -1.01 -13.80
C MET A 322 -14.04 -0.28 -12.48
N ALA A 323 -14.79 -0.56 -11.43
CA ALA A 323 -14.70 0.12 -10.14
C ALA A 323 -14.08 -0.78 -9.08
N GLY A 324 -13.18 -0.23 -8.28
CA GLY A 324 -12.67 -0.84 -7.07
C GLY A 324 -13.48 -0.40 -5.86
N HIS A 325 -13.97 -1.35 -5.06
CA HIS A 325 -14.72 -1.08 -3.84
C HIS A 325 -13.92 -1.50 -2.62
N ARG A 326 -13.83 -0.62 -1.62
CA ARG A 326 -13.05 -0.87 -0.40
C ARG A 326 -13.86 -0.61 0.84
N PHE A 327 -13.72 -1.50 1.80
CA PHE A 327 -14.34 -1.42 3.10
C PHE A 327 -13.24 -1.52 4.15
N SER A 328 -13.32 -0.71 5.19
CA SER A 328 -12.41 -0.80 6.33
C SER A 328 -13.20 -0.60 7.61
N VAL A 329 -12.87 -1.39 8.62
CA VAL A 329 -13.43 -1.28 9.96
C VAL A 329 -12.28 -1.31 10.95
N GLY A 330 -12.43 -0.56 12.03
CA GLY A 330 -11.43 -0.58 13.07
C GLY A 330 -11.93 -0.10 14.41
N LEU A 331 -11.03 -0.27 15.37
CA LEU A 331 -11.26 -0.14 16.80
C LEU A 331 -9.98 0.44 17.41
N GLY A 332 -10.11 1.46 18.25
CA GLY A 332 -9.08 1.94 19.18
C GLY A 332 -9.54 1.81 20.63
N LEU A 333 -8.62 1.37 21.50
CA LEU A 333 -8.75 1.25 22.95
C LEU A 333 -7.90 2.31 23.65
#